data_AF-A0AAU6V9K6-F1
#
_entry.id   AF-A0AAU6V9K6-F1
#
_cell.length_a   1.000
_cell.length_b   1.000
_cell.length_c   1.000
_cell.angle_alpha   90.00
_cell.angle_beta   90.00
_cell.angle_gamma   90.00
#
_symmetry.space_group_name_H-M   'P 1'
#
loop_
_entity.id
_entity.type
_entity.pdbx_description
1 polymer ?
#
loop_
_entity_poly.entity_id
_entity_poly.type
_entity_poly.pdbx_seq_one_letter_code
_entity_poly.pdbx_strand_id
1 'polypeptide(L)'
;MDQDFDIEIVAVLGLECLEKHLSKCPIELELVEALSNTFVLKQNKVSEIAGFTFESQENDVYTFSMFISHKSPIPARKVVSQFSEFLRAAKLPHKITNLQYEVDFYEEWVDYNWPP
;
A
#
# COMPACT_ATOMS: atom_id res chain seq x y z
N MET A 1 11.81 12.16 -2.92
CA MET A 1 10.68 11.79 -3.77
C MET A 1 9.76 10.90 -2.96
N ASP A 2 8.46 11.09 -3.11
CA ASP A 2 7.47 10.16 -2.59
C ASP A 2 7.66 8.78 -3.24
N GLN A 3 7.22 7.73 -2.57
CA GLN A 3 7.41 6.34 -3.04
C GLN A 3 6.10 5.57 -2.95
N ASP A 4 5.77 4.93 -4.06
CA ASP A 4 4.57 4.13 -4.20
C ASP A 4 4.95 2.66 -4.25
N PHE A 5 4.14 1.84 -3.59
CA PHE A 5 4.35 0.41 -3.52
C PHE A 5 3.08 -0.32 -3.88
N ASP A 6 3.21 -1.30 -4.77
CA ASP A 6 2.20 -2.30 -5.03
C ASP A 6 2.46 -3.52 -4.14
N ILE A 7 1.42 -4.03 -3.49
CA ILE A 7 1.48 -5.09 -2.49
C ILE A 7 0.51 -6.18 -2.87
N GLU A 8 1.05 -7.34 -3.19
CA GLU A 8 0.27 -8.56 -3.46
C GLU A 8 0.37 -9.48 -2.24
N ILE A 9 -0.76 -9.88 -1.68
CA ILE A 9 -0.84 -10.82 -0.54
C ILE A 9 -1.61 -12.05 -0.97
N VAL A 10 -1.02 -13.24 -0.80
CA VAL A 10 -1.67 -14.52 -1.09
C VAL A 10 -2.31 -15.07 0.19
N ALA A 11 -3.63 -15.16 0.21
CA ALA A 11 -4.41 -15.51 1.38
C ALA A 11 -5.58 -16.45 1.04
N VAL A 12 -5.27 -17.74 0.89
CA VAL A 12 -6.23 -18.82 0.53
C VAL A 12 -7.38 -18.95 1.55
N LEU A 13 -7.12 -18.61 2.81
CA LEU A 13 -8.10 -18.66 3.90
C LEU A 13 -8.58 -17.27 4.32
N GLY A 14 -8.32 -16.24 3.51
CA GLY A 14 -8.62 -14.86 3.83
C GLY A 14 -7.60 -14.18 4.77
N LEU A 15 -7.91 -12.94 5.12
CA LEU A 15 -7.03 -12.03 5.87
C LEU A 15 -7.33 -11.97 7.37
N GLU A 16 -8.28 -12.76 7.88
CA GLU A 16 -8.72 -12.82 9.28
C GLU A 16 -7.57 -13.14 10.24
N CYS A 17 -6.57 -13.89 9.77
CA CYS A 17 -5.38 -14.19 10.56
C CYS A 17 -4.64 -12.92 11.01
N LEU A 18 -4.78 -11.79 10.31
CA LEU A 18 -4.14 -10.53 10.64
C LEU A 18 -4.69 -9.87 11.90
N GLU A 19 -5.90 -10.20 12.34
CA GLU A 19 -6.53 -9.59 13.53
C GLU A 19 -5.62 -9.68 14.77
N LYS A 20 -4.91 -10.80 14.94
CA LYS A 20 -3.97 -11.04 16.05
C LYS A 20 -2.65 -10.28 15.92
N HIS A 21 -2.40 -9.68 14.76
CA HIS A 21 -1.15 -9.02 14.39
C HIS A 21 -1.30 -7.53 14.11
N LEU A 22 -2.53 -6.99 14.01
CA LEU A 22 -2.80 -5.58 13.66
C LEU A 22 -2.03 -4.59 14.53
N SER A 23 -1.86 -4.88 15.82
CA SER A 23 -1.09 -4.05 16.76
C SER A 23 0.41 -3.93 16.43
N LYS A 24 0.93 -4.76 15.52
CA LYS A 24 2.32 -4.76 15.05
C LYS A 24 2.47 -4.13 13.66
N CYS A 25 1.37 -3.74 13.01
CA CYS A 25 1.43 -3.08 11.72
C CYS A 25 2.10 -1.69 11.88
N PRO A 26 3.04 -1.31 10.99
CA PRO A 26 3.69 0.00 11.08
C PRO A 26 2.75 1.19 10.81
N ILE A 27 1.56 0.92 10.27
CA ILE A 27 0.49 1.89 10.03
C ILE A 27 -0.81 1.37 10.64
N GLU A 28 -1.64 2.28 11.13
CA GLU A 28 -2.93 1.92 11.72
C GLU A 28 -3.88 1.46 10.61
N LEU A 29 -4.18 0.15 10.62
CA LEU A 29 -5.11 -0.50 9.72
C LEU A 29 -6.15 -1.26 10.54
N GLU A 30 -7.33 -1.37 9.95
CA GLU A 30 -8.43 -2.16 10.49
C GLU A 30 -8.77 -3.27 9.50
N LEU A 31 -9.17 -4.41 10.03
CA LEU A 31 -9.72 -5.48 9.21
C LEU A 31 -11.23 -5.28 9.14
N VAL A 32 -11.76 -5.05 7.93
CA VAL A 32 -13.17 -4.72 7.71
C VAL A 32 -13.79 -5.77 6.79
N GLU A 33 -15.00 -6.21 7.12
CA GLU A 33 -15.78 -7.08 6.23
C GLU A 33 -16.27 -6.26 5.02
N ALA A 34 -15.91 -6.70 3.81
CA ALA A 34 -16.31 -6.05 2.56
C ALA A 34 -17.62 -6.64 2.02
N LEU A 35 -17.58 -7.88 1.51
CA LEU A 35 -18.71 -8.61 0.92
C LEU A 35 -18.56 -10.11 1.14
N SER A 36 -19.67 -10.82 1.39
CA SER A 36 -19.72 -12.28 1.48
C SER A 36 -18.66 -12.89 2.41
N ASN A 37 -18.56 -12.41 3.66
CA ASN A 37 -17.57 -12.83 4.65
C ASN A 37 -16.10 -12.64 4.23
N THR A 38 -15.84 -11.78 3.25
CA THR A 38 -14.46 -11.45 2.86
C THR A 38 -13.96 -10.27 3.66
N PHE A 39 -12.82 -10.43 4.30
CA PHE A 39 -12.17 -9.37 5.07
C PHE A 39 -11.07 -8.69 4.25
N VAL A 40 -11.01 -7.37 4.35
CA VAL A 40 -9.99 -6.53 3.70
C VAL A 40 -9.33 -5.61 4.72
N LEU A 41 -8.05 -5.31 4.52
CA LEU A 41 -7.37 -4.27 5.28
C LEU A 41 -7.82 -2.90 4.79
N LYS A 42 -8.19 -2.02 5.72
CA LYS A 42 -8.60 -0.66 5.43
C LYS A 42 -7.92 0.33 6.36
N GLN A 43 -7.47 1.44 5.79
CA GLN A 43 -7.01 2.59 6.56
C GLN A 43 -8.20 3.53 6.79
N ASN A 44 -8.69 3.60 8.04
CA ASN A 44 -9.82 4.46 8.40
C ASN A 44 -9.40 5.79 9.04
N LYS A 45 -8.11 5.97 9.33
CA LYS A 45 -7.54 7.19 9.90
C LYS A 45 -6.40 7.69 9.03
N VAL A 46 -6.30 9.02 8.92
CA VAL A 46 -5.17 9.66 8.25
C VAL A 46 -3.89 9.31 9.00
N SER A 47 -2.89 8.82 8.28
CA SER A 47 -1.58 8.44 8.81
C SER A 47 -0.52 9.42 8.32
N GLU A 48 0.34 9.87 9.23
CA GLU A 48 1.52 10.67 8.90
C GLU A 48 2.64 9.83 8.26
N ILE A 49 2.53 8.49 8.34
CA ILE A 49 3.57 7.57 7.90
C ILE A 49 3.36 7.17 6.44
N ALA A 50 2.16 6.68 6.09
CA ALA A 50 1.83 6.18 4.77
C ALA A 50 0.32 6.15 4.52
N GLY A 51 -0.09 6.38 3.27
CA GLY A 51 -1.43 6.06 2.76
C GLY A 51 -1.52 4.59 2.37
N PHE A 52 -2.66 3.95 2.57
CA PHE A 52 -2.88 2.54 2.23
C PHE A 52 -4.29 2.29 1.69
N THR A 53 -4.36 1.67 0.51
CA THR A 53 -5.61 1.46 -0.23
C THR A 53 -5.72 0.02 -0.70
N PHE A 54 -6.92 -0.54 -0.61
CA PHE A 54 -7.26 -1.81 -1.24
C PHE A 54 -7.67 -1.55 -2.70
N GLU A 55 -7.03 -2.26 -3.63
CA GLU A 55 -7.25 -2.08 -5.07
C GLU A 55 -8.19 -3.14 -5.63
N SER A 56 -7.84 -4.41 -5.42
CA SER A 56 -8.58 -5.53 -5.99
C SER A 56 -8.31 -6.83 -5.24
N GLN A 57 -9.17 -7.80 -5.51
CA GLN A 57 -8.96 -9.19 -5.16
C GLN A 57 -9.23 -10.06 -6.37
N GLU A 58 -8.26 -10.91 -6.71
CA GLU A 58 -8.37 -11.91 -7.76
C GLU A 58 -8.08 -13.29 -7.17
N ASN A 59 -9.13 -14.10 -7.01
CA ASN A 59 -9.07 -15.38 -6.29
C ASN A 59 -8.52 -15.20 -4.86
N ASP A 60 -7.39 -15.85 -4.55
CA ASP A 60 -6.73 -15.82 -3.25
C ASP A 60 -5.69 -14.68 -3.15
N VAL A 61 -5.59 -13.81 -4.15
CA VAL A 61 -4.61 -12.71 -4.19
C VAL A 61 -5.31 -11.39 -3.93
N TYR A 62 -4.84 -10.68 -2.91
CA TYR A 62 -5.29 -9.35 -2.53
C TYR A 62 -4.23 -8.33 -2.90
N THR A 63 -4.63 -7.31 -3.65
CA THR A 63 -3.74 -6.24 -4.12
C THR A 63 -4.04 -4.95 -3.39
N PHE A 64 -2.98 -4.31 -2.91
CA PHE A 64 -3.04 -3.05 -2.17
C PHE A 64 -1.97 -2.08 -2.68
N SER A 65 -2.30 -0.79 -2.64
CA SER A 65 -1.33 0.29 -2.84
C SER A 65 -0.91 0.89 -1.51
N MET A 66 0.38 1.16 -1.35
CA MET A 66 0.91 1.92 -0.22
C MET A 66 1.72 3.12 -0.71
N PHE A 67 1.33 4.32 -0.28
CA PHE A 67 1.97 5.58 -0.61
C PHE A 67 2.78 6.06 0.60
N ILE A 68 4.07 6.33 0.44
CA ILE A 68 4.92 6.87 1.51
C ILE A 68 5.49 8.21 1.08
N SER A 69 5.08 9.28 1.77
CA SER A 69 5.62 10.60 1.50
C SER A 69 7.09 10.71 1.92
N HIS A 70 7.89 11.46 1.17
CA HIS A 70 9.23 11.88 1.57
C HIS A 70 9.25 12.70 2.87
N LYS A 71 8.11 13.25 3.29
CA LYS A 71 7.94 13.97 4.56
C LYS A 71 7.57 13.05 5.73
N SER A 72 7.37 11.75 5.48
CA SER A 72 7.07 10.77 6.51
C SER A 72 8.17 10.79 7.59
N PRO A 73 7.81 10.71 8.88
CA PRO A 73 8.79 10.62 9.95
C PRO A 73 9.59 9.30 9.91
N ILE A 74 9.15 8.32 9.12
CA ILE A 74 9.79 7.02 8.96
C ILE A 74 10.24 6.84 7.50
N PRO A 75 11.50 6.49 7.24
CA PRO A 75 11.96 6.20 5.88
C PRO A 75 11.17 5.05 5.23
N ALA A 76 10.79 5.20 3.96
CA ALA A 76 10.01 4.20 3.21
C ALA A 76 10.57 2.78 3.33
N ARG A 77 11.89 2.61 3.21
CA ARG A 77 12.56 1.31 3.38
C ARG A 77 12.25 0.65 4.73
N LYS A 78 12.17 1.44 5.81
CA LYS A 78 11.88 0.95 7.16
C LYS A 78 10.40 0.57 7.29
N VAL A 79 9.49 1.39 6.76
CA VAL A 79 8.05 1.08 6.72
C VAL A 79 7.79 -0.22 5.97
N VAL A 80 8.35 -0.36 4.76
CA VAL A 80 8.22 -1.57 3.93
C VAL A 80 8.79 -2.80 4.63
N SER A 81 9.96 -2.68 5.28
CA SER A 81 10.55 -3.78 6.05
C SER A 81 9.64 -4.21 7.19
N GLN A 82 9.12 -3.26 7.97
CA GLN A 82 8.21 -3.53 9.09
C GLN A 82 6.87 -4.11 8.62
N PHE A 83 6.36 -3.65 7.49
CA PHE A 83 5.12 -4.16 6.91
C PHE A 83 5.31 -5.60 6.41
N SER A 84 6.43 -5.89 5.74
CA SER A 84 6.78 -7.26 5.36
C SER A 84 6.92 -8.18 6.58
N GLU A 85 7.55 -7.72 7.67
CA GLU A 85 7.64 -8.46 8.92
C GLU A 85 6.27 -8.73 9.56
N PHE A 86 5.36 -7.76 9.54
CA PHE A 86 3.98 -7.90 9.97
C PHE A 86 3.26 -9.03 9.22
N LEU A 87 3.34 -9.04 7.88
CA LEU A 87 2.74 -10.10 7.05
C LEU A 87 3.41 -11.47 7.26
N ARG A 88 4.75 -11.50 7.43
CA ARG A 88 5.47 -12.75 7.76
C ARG A 88 5.05 -13.31 9.10
N ALA A 89 4.80 -12.45 10.10
CA ALA A 89 4.35 -12.88 11.42
C ALA A 89 2.98 -13.58 11.36
N ALA A 90 2.12 -13.16 10.44
CA ALA A 90 0.84 -13.80 10.14
C ALA A 90 0.96 -14.98 9.16
N LYS A 91 2.18 -15.33 8.73
CA LYS A 91 2.47 -16.39 7.75
C LYS A 91 1.79 -16.18 6.39
N LEU A 92 1.61 -14.92 5.98
CA LEU A 92 1.05 -14.59 4.68
C LEU A 92 2.18 -14.40 3.65
N PRO A 93 2.26 -15.23 2.61
CA PRO A 93 3.11 -14.97 1.46
C PRO A 93 2.71 -13.65 0.80
N HIS A 94 3.70 -12.83 0.44
CA HIS A 94 3.45 -11.53 -0.16
C HIS A 94 4.63 -11.07 -1.01
N LYS A 95 4.34 -10.13 -1.91
CA LYS A 95 5.30 -9.41 -2.73
C LYS A 95 5.03 -7.91 -2.58
N ILE A 96 6.09 -7.13 -2.41
CA ILE A 96 6.02 -5.67 -2.35
C ILE A 96 6.92 -5.12 -3.45
N THR A 97 6.34 -4.41 -4.39
CA THR A 97 7.01 -3.86 -5.56
C THR A 97 7.07 -2.34 -5.42
N ASN A 98 8.27 -1.75 -5.48
CA ASN A 98 8.40 -0.30 -5.55
C ASN A 98 8.09 0.16 -6.98
N LEU A 99 7.05 0.98 -7.12
CA LEU A 99 6.69 1.60 -8.39
C LEU A 99 7.61 2.80 -8.61
N GLN A 100 8.67 2.57 -9.39
CA GLN A 100 9.50 3.66 -9.87
C GLN A 100 8.74 4.36 -11.00
N TYR A 101 8.17 5.53 -10.72
CA TYR A 101 7.85 6.45 -11.80
C TYR A 101 9.18 6.94 -12.35
N GLU A 102 9.63 6.36 -13.46
CA GLU A 102 10.64 7.00 -14.28
C GLU A 102 10.10 8.39 -14.61
N VAL A 103 10.82 9.43 -14.19
CA VAL A 103 10.48 10.80 -14.56
C VAL A 103 10.80 10.90 -16.05
N ASP A 104 9.83 10.57 -16.89
CA ASP A 104 9.83 10.97 -18.30
C ASP A 104 9.71 12.51 -18.32
N PHE A 105 10.85 13.17 -18.12
CA PHE A 105 11.03 14.58 -18.38
C PHE A 105 10.89 14.84 -19.87
N TYR A 106 9.66 14.98 -20.39
CA TYR A 106 9.36 15.79 -21.58
C TYR A 106 7.90 16.29 -21.54
N GLU A 107 7.51 16.99 -20.47
CA GLU A 107 6.45 18.00 -20.64
C GLU A 107 7.08 19.20 -21.35
N GLU A 108 7.08 19.14 -22.68
CA GLU A 108 7.34 20.31 -23.51
C GLU A 108 6.15 21.26 -23.35
N TRP A 109 6.33 22.34 -22.58
CA TRP A 109 5.34 23.40 -22.47
C TRP A 109 5.26 24.11 -23.83
N VAL A 110 4.28 23.73 -24.66
CA VAL A 110 3.96 24.46 -25.89
C VAL A 110 3.21 25.72 -25.51
N ASP A 111 3.94 26.83 -25.42
CA ASP A 111 3.37 28.17 -25.30
C ASP A 111 2.74 28.58 -26.64
N TYR A 112 1.41 28.52 -26.74
CA TYR A 112 0.69 29.06 -27.90
C TYR A 112 0.63 30.59 -27.78
N ASN A 113 1.70 31.26 -28.17
CA ASN A 113 1.62 32.69 -28.46
C ASN A 113 0.82 32.88 -29.75
N TRP A 114 -0.45 33.25 -29.61
CA TRP A 114 -1.27 33.69 -30.73
C TRP A 114 -0.72 35.05 -31.21
N PRO A 115 -0.35 35.20 -32.49
CA PRO A 115 0.08 36.50 -33.00
C PRO A 115 -1.08 37.53 -32.94
N PRO A 116 -0.76 38.84 -32.82
CA PRO A 116 -1.68 39.88 -32.36
C PRO A 116 -2.95 40.07 -33.19
#